data_AF-A0A379IBE8-F1
#
_entry.id   AF-A0A379IBE8-F1
#
_cell.length_a   1.000
_cell.length_b   1.000
_cell.length_c   1.000
_cell.angle_alpha   90.00
_cell.angle_beta   90.00
_cell.angle_gamma   90.00
#
_symmetry.space_group_name_H-M   'P 1'
#
loop_
_entity.id
_entity.type
_entity.pdbx_description
1 polymer ?
#
loop_
_entity_poly.entity_id
_entity_poly.type
_entity_poly.pdbx_seq_one_letter_code
_entity_poly.pdbx_strand_id
1 'polypeptide(L)' 'MPGERFFSAPDQHHGHLGLNVSHIDPARLGEGLKRLAAVIRQAQRAQAA' A
#
# COMPACT_ATOMS: atom_id res chain seq x y z
N MET A 1 -0.75 -3.07 11.82
CA MET A 1 -0.52 -2.91 13.28
C MET A 1 -1.75 -3.38 14.04
N PRO A 2 -1.63 -3.94 15.26
CA PRO A 2 -2.79 -4.27 16.09
C PRO A 2 -3.62 -3.00 16.31
N GLY A 3 -4.89 -3.00 15.87
CA GLY A 3 -5.82 -1.88 16.03
C GLY A 3 -6.00 -0.94 14.82
N GLU A 4 -5.36 -1.20 13.68
CA GLU A 4 -5.69 -0.45 12.46
C GLU A 4 -7.08 -0.86 11.93
N ARG A 5 -7.95 0.13 11.65
CA ARG A 5 -9.34 -0.06 11.16
C ARG A 5 -9.47 -0.89 9.87
N PHE A 6 -8.36 -1.21 9.20
CA PHE A 6 -8.36 -1.86 7.89
C PHE A 6 -8.30 -3.38 7.97
N PHE A 7 -7.89 -3.98 9.10
CA PHE A 7 -7.78 -5.44 9.23
C PHE A 7 -8.27 -5.92 10.60
N SER A 8 -9.40 -6.63 10.61
CA SER A 8 -9.94 -7.25 11.83
C SER A 8 -9.07 -8.39 12.39
N ALA A 9 -8.20 -8.97 11.55
CA ALA A 9 -7.24 -10.03 11.91
C ALA A 9 -5.85 -9.72 11.30
N PRO A 10 -5.08 -8.77 11.86
CA PRO A 10 -3.86 -8.25 11.24
C PRO A 10 -2.79 -9.33 10.98
N ASP A 11 -2.74 -10.37 11.82
CA ASP A 11 -1.78 -11.48 11.69
C ASP A 11 -2.08 -12.41 10.50
N GLN A 12 -3.29 -12.35 9.92
CA GLN A 12 -3.68 -13.14 8.75
C GLN A 12 -3.42 -12.42 7.42
N HIS A 13 -3.02 -11.15 7.46
CA HIS A 13 -2.90 -10.29 6.28
C HIS A 13 -1.48 -9.76 6.09
N HIS A 14 -0.47 -10.59 6.36
CA HIS A 14 0.92 -10.26 6.05
C HIS A 14 1.10 -9.98 4.55
N GLY A 15 1.77 -8.88 4.22
CA GLY A 15 2.00 -8.45 2.83
C GLY A 15 0.90 -7.58 2.23
N HIS A 16 -0.20 -7.30 2.95
CA HIS A 16 -1.22 -6.37 2.49
C HIS A 16 -0.95 -4.93 2.98
N LEU A 17 -1.16 -3.95 2.11
CA LEU A 17 -1.07 -2.52 2.41
C LEU A 17 -2.45 -1.87 2.29
N GLY A 18 -2.97 -1.33 3.39
CA GLY A 18 -4.19 -0.52 3.39
C GLY A 18 -3.90 0.90 2.89
N LEU A 19 -4.68 1.40 1.93
CA LEU A 19 -4.56 2.76 1.40
C LEU A 19 -5.76 3.61 1.82
N ASN A 20 -5.48 4.80 2.36
CA ASN A 20 -6.52 5.78 2.70
C ASN A 20 -6.64 6.82 1.58
N VAL A 21 -7.78 6.81 0.88
CA VAL A 21 -8.04 7.72 -0.24
C VAL A 21 -9.23 8.66 0.01
N SER A 22 -9.75 8.72 1.24
CA SER A 22 -10.97 9.47 1.56
C SER A 22 -10.83 10.99 1.43
N HIS A 23 -9.60 11.53 1.48
CA HIS A 23 -9.33 12.99 1.46
C HIS A 23 -8.30 13.41 0.40
N ILE A 24 -8.07 12.59 -0.63
CA ILE A 24 -7.19 12.92 -1.75
C ILE A 24 -8.00 13.57 -2.87
N ASP A 25 -7.42 14.59 -3.49
CA ASP A 25 -7.87 15.11 -4.78
C ASP A 25 -7.90 13.97 -5.82
N PRO A 26 -9.06 13.64 -6.42
CA PRO A 26 -9.18 12.55 -7.40
C PRO A 26 -8.17 12.63 -8.54
N ALA A 27 -7.80 13.84 -8.98
CA ALA A 27 -6.82 14.03 -10.06
C ALA A 27 -5.41 13.50 -9.68
N ARG A 28 -5.10 13.43 -8.39
CA ARG A 28 -3.80 12.98 -7.88
C ARG A 28 -3.75 11.48 -7.60
N LEU A 29 -4.89 10.79 -7.54
CA LEU A 29 -4.95 9.38 -7.18
C LEU A 29 -4.14 8.52 -8.17
N GLY A 30 -4.33 8.74 -9.47
CA GLY A 30 -3.63 7.97 -10.51
C GLY A 30 -2.11 8.09 -10.42
N GLU A 31 -1.61 9.31 -10.24
CA GLU A 31 -0.16 9.55 -10.06
C GLU A 31 0.37 8.95 -8.75
N GLY A 32 -0.41 9.03 -7.67
CA GLY A 32 -0.08 8.39 -6.40
C GLY A 32 0.08 6.87 -6.54
N LEU A 33 -0.87 6.21 -7.19
CA LEU A 33 -0.83 4.75 -7.41
C LEU A 33 0.33 4.33 -8.32
N LYS A 34 0.63 5.09 -9.38
CA LYS A 34 1.78 4.81 -10.26
C LYS A 34 3.10 4.86 -9.49
N ARG A 35 3.29 5.89 -8.64
CA ARG A 35 4.50 6.05 -7.83
C ARG A 35 4.63 4.94 -6.80
N LEU A 36 3.55 4.59 -6.09
CA LEU A 36 3.54 3.48 -5.14
C LEU A 36 3.93 2.16 -5.84
N ALA A 37 3.34 1.88 -6.99
CA ALA A 37 3.65 0.67 -7.75
C ALA A 37 5.12 0.61 -8.20
N ALA A 38 5.73 1.75 -8.52
CA ALA A 38 7.16 1.81 -8.84
C ALA A 38 8.04 1.44 -7.64
N VAL A 39 7.73 1.98 -6.46
CA VAL A 39 8.45 1.66 -5.21
C VAL A 39 8.35 0.18 -4.87
N ILE A 40 7.15 -0.40 -4.92
CA ILE A 40 6.94 -1.82 -4.61
C ILE A 40 7.73 -2.71 -5.58
N ARG A 41 7.67 -2.44 -6.88
CA ARG A 41 8.43 -3.22 -7.88
C ARG A 41 9.94 -3.11 -7.67
N GLN A 42 10.44 -1.94 -7.31
CA GLN A 42 11.86 -1.76 -7.00
C GLN A 42 12.27 -2.59 -5.78
N ALA A 43 11.47 -2.56 -4.70
CA ALA A 43 11.74 -3.33 -3.50
C ALA A 43 11.70 -4.85 -3.77
N GLN A 44 10.72 -5.33 -4.53
CA GLN A 44 10.62 -6.74 -4.92
C GLN A 44 11.83 -7.21 -5.72
N ARG A 45 12.33 -6.39 -6.65
CA ARG A 45 13.56 -6.70 -7.40
C ARG A 45 14.78 -6.74 -6.50
N ALA A 46 14.91 -5.80 -5.57
CA ALA A 46 16.02 -5.75 -4.63
C ALA A 46 16.03 -6.95 -3.66
N GLN A 47 14.85 -7.47 -3.28
CA GLN A 47 14.74 -8.65 -2.41
C GLN A 47 15.02 -9.97 -3.14
N ALA A 48 14.97 -9.98 -4.46
CA ALA A 48 15.23 -11.16 -5.30
C ALA A 48 16.69 -11.28 -5.78
N ALA A 49 17.53 -10.29 -5.48
CA ALA A 49 18.97 -10.27 -5.80
C ALA A 49 19.80 -10.67 -4.57
#